data_AF-A0A937VJD5-F1
#
_entry.id   AF-A0A937VJD5-F1
#
_cell.length_a   1.000
_cell.length_b   1.000
_cell.length_c   1.000
_cell.angle_alpha   90.00
_cell.angle_beta   90.00
_cell.angle_gamma   90.00
#
_symmetry.space_group_name_H-M   'P 1'
#
loop_
_entity.id
_entity.type
_entity.pdbx_description
1 polymer ?
#
loop_
_entity_poly.entity_id
_entity_poly.type
_entity_poly.pdbx_seq_one_letter_code
_entity_poly.pdbx_strand_id
1 'polypeptide(L)'
;MAHQDLGITIENVTRIEGHGDIVVNVTNGQLEQCELRVTESPRFFEAMLRGRPFTDAVHLTCRICGICSAGHTCASIRAMENALGLQVSEQTTLLRRLMLHGEYLQSHYLHVLFLAAPDFLGVGSVIPLATTHPDVVKMALRLKRMSNDICHTVGGRHIMPISLRAGGFTRIPPADALAKHREELAASVKDIEVCADLASKIFINPALEREMEFVAVTDPGTYPFLKGKVASSYGKVVDEMDWLDLVHEH
;
A
#
# COMPACT_ATOMS: atom_id res chain seq x y z
N MET A 1 -14.06 -15.74 -41.54
CA MET A 1 -14.18 -16.40 -40.23
C MET A 1 -15.45 -15.86 -39.60
N ALA A 2 -16.35 -16.71 -39.10
CA ALA A 2 -17.57 -16.23 -38.45
C ALA A 2 -17.15 -15.49 -37.16
N HIS A 3 -17.53 -14.21 -37.06
CA HIS A 3 -17.30 -13.43 -35.86
C HIS A 3 -18.13 -14.05 -34.73
N GLN A 4 -17.49 -14.48 -33.64
CA GLN A 4 -18.17 -15.12 -32.50
C GLN A 4 -18.58 -14.06 -31.48
N ASP A 5 -19.79 -14.20 -30.96
CA ASP A 5 -20.27 -13.48 -29.77
C ASP A 5 -19.68 -14.14 -28.53
N LEU A 6 -19.23 -13.33 -27.56
CA LEU A 6 -18.58 -13.80 -26.34
C LEU A 6 -18.98 -12.92 -25.16
N GLY A 7 -19.60 -13.52 -24.15
CA GLY A 7 -19.85 -12.88 -22.86
C GLY A 7 -19.05 -13.59 -21.77
N ILE A 8 -18.11 -12.88 -21.15
CA ILE A 8 -17.29 -13.36 -20.04
C ILE A 8 -17.55 -12.47 -18.84
N THR A 9 -17.88 -13.10 -17.70
CA THR A 9 -17.87 -12.44 -16.40
C THR A 9 -16.95 -13.23 -15.48
N ILE A 10 -15.91 -12.56 -14.98
CA ILE A 10 -15.02 -13.08 -13.94
C ILE A 10 -15.51 -12.45 -12.65
N GLU A 11 -16.28 -13.21 -11.88
CA GLU A 11 -16.73 -12.78 -10.55
C GLU A 11 -15.63 -13.03 -9.52
N ASN A 12 -15.49 -12.11 -8.56
CA ASN A 12 -14.54 -12.19 -7.46
C ASN A 12 -13.10 -12.44 -7.93
N VAL A 13 -12.50 -11.43 -8.54
CA VAL A 13 -11.08 -11.45 -8.90
C VAL A 13 -10.26 -11.84 -7.67
N THR A 14 -9.48 -12.90 -7.80
CA THR A 14 -8.69 -13.46 -6.69
C THR A 14 -7.32 -12.80 -6.57
N ARG A 15 -6.70 -12.91 -5.39
CA ARG A 15 -5.35 -12.38 -5.09
C ARG A 15 -5.21 -10.86 -5.26
N ILE A 16 -6.31 -10.13 -5.07
CA ILE A 16 -6.33 -8.69 -4.81
C ILE A 16 -6.87 -8.42 -3.40
N GLU A 17 -6.71 -7.20 -2.93
CA GLU A 17 -7.46 -6.70 -1.77
C GLU A 17 -8.73 -6.00 -2.26
N GLY A 18 -9.82 -6.11 -1.50
CA GLY A 18 -11.14 -5.64 -1.91
C GLY A 18 -11.92 -6.66 -2.74
N HIS A 19 -13.03 -6.20 -3.33
CA HIS A 19 -13.91 -7.02 -4.16
C HIS A 19 -14.10 -6.36 -5.52
N GLY A 20 -13.91 -7.14 -6.57
CA GLY A 20 -14.22 -6.68 -7.92
C GLY A 20 -14.38 -7.80 -8.92
N ASP A 21 -15.11 -7.48 -9.99
CA ASP A 21 -15.45 -8.37 -11.09
C ASP A 21 -14.92 -7.78 -12.41
N ILE A 22 -14.68 -8.64 -13.39
CA ILE A 22 -14.33 -8.22 -14.76
C ILE A 22 -15.43 -8.68 -15.70
N VAL A 23 -16.01 -7.74 -16.46
CA VAL A 23 -17.06 -8.03 -17.45
C VAL A 23 -16.58 -7.68 -18.84
N VAL A 24 -16.60 -8.66 -19.74
CA VAL A 24 -16.20 -8.53 -21.14
C VAL A 24 -17.32 -9.06 -22.04
N ASN A 25 -17.86 -8.20 -22.90
CA ASN A 25 -18.87 -8.57 -23.88
C ASN A 25 -18.41 -8.21 -25.30
N VAL A 26 -18.48 -9.18 -26.20
CA VAL A 26 -18.14 -9.06 -27.61
C VAL A 26 -19.35 -9.50 -28.43
N THR A 27 -19.78 -8.67 -29.38
CA THR A 27 -20.91 -8.96 -30.29
C THR A 27 -20.45 -8.74 -31.72
N ASN A 28 -20.75 -9.67 -32.63
CA ASN A 28 -20.28 -9.66 -34.01
C ASN A 28 -18.76 -9.43 -34.14
N GLY A 29 -17.98 -9.94 -33.17
CA GLY A 29 -16.53 -9.77 -33.12
C GLY A 29 -16.05 -8.35 -32.77
N GLN A 30 -16.95 -7.45 -32.34
CA GLN A 30 -16.64 -6.13 -31.82
C GLN A 30 -16.76 -6.13 -30.29
N LEU A 31 -15.81 -5.50 -29.59
CA LEU A 31 -15.84 -5.35 -28.14
C LEU A 31 -16.86 -4.28 -27.76
N GLU A 32 -17.96 -4.68 -27.13
CA GLU A 32 -19.03 -3.79 -26.70
C GLU A 32 -18.83 -3.31 -25.26
N GLN A 33 -18.26 -4.16 -24.39
CA GLN A 33 -18.05 -3.84 -22.97
C GLN A 33 -16.76 -4.48 -22.45
N CYS A 34 -15.97 -3.71 -21.70
CA CYS A 34 -14.82 -4.19 -20.93
C CYS A 34 -14.71 -3.33 -19.66
N GLU A 35 -15.16 -3.86 -18.53
CA GLU A 35 -15.27 -3.12 -17.28
C GLU A 35 -14.62 -3.87 -16.13
N LEU A 36 -13.88 -3.14 -15.29
CA LEU A 36 -13.60 -3.55 -13.92
C LEU A 36 -14.71 -2.97 -13.03
N ARG A 37 -15.47 -3.84 -12.37
CA ARG A 37 -16.52 -3.46 -11.43
C ARG A 37 -16.00 -3.63 -10.02
N VAL A 38 -15.83 -2.55 -9.28
CA VAL A 38 -15.52 -2.63 -7.85
C VAL A 38 -16.84 -2.88 -7.11
N THR A 39 -17.02 -4.10 -6.61
CA THR A 39 -18.26 -4.57 -5.98
C THR A 39 -18.23 -4.47 -4.46
N GLU A 40 -17.15 -3.92 -3.90
CA GLU A 40 -17.03 -3.68 -2.47
C GLU A 40 -18.17 -2.77 -1.98
N SER A 41 -18.87 -3.20 -0.93
CA SER A 41 -19.95 -2.40 -0.36
C SER A 41 -19.41 -1.09 0.23
N PRO A 42 -20.09 0.05 -0.01
CA PRO A 42 -19.67 1.32 0.58
C PRO A 42 -19.71 1.20 2.10
N ARG A 43 -18.56 1.43 2.74
CA ARG A 43 -18.41 1.36 4.22
C ARG A 43 -18.69 2.70 4.91
N PHE A 44 -18.95 3.75 4.13
CA PHE A 44 -19.40 5.07 4.59
C PHE A 44 -18.49 5.72 5.65
N PHE A 45 -17.16 5.54 5.57
CA PHE A 45 -16.22 6.11 6.54
C PHE A 45 -16.32 7.63 6.66
N GLU A 46 -16.47 8.35 5.54
CA GLU A 46 -16.60 9.81 5.52
C GLU A 46 -17.85 10.28 6.25
N ALA A 47 -19.00 9.66 5.97
CA ALA A 47 -20.25 9.96 6.65
C ALA A 47 -20.15 9.62 8.15
N MET A 48 -19.53 8.50 8.50
CA MET A 48 -19.33 8.06 9.89
C MET A 48 -18.46 9.03 10.69
N LEU A 49 -17.53 9.75 10.06
CA LEU A 49 -16.67 10.74 10.72
C LEU A 49 -17.40 12.04 11.07
N ARG A 50 -18.52 12.37 10.41
CA ARG A 50 -19.26 13.61 10.65
C ARG A 50 -19.78 13.66 12.08
N GLY A 51 -19.53 14.77 12.77
CA GLY A 51 -19.97 15.01 14.14
C GLY A 51 -19.20 14.25 15.23
N ARG A 52 -18.18 13.47 14.87
CA ARG A 52 -17.32 12.79 15.84
C ARG A 52 -16.19 13.69 16.34
N PRO A 53 -15.65 13.42 17.54
CA PRO A 53 -14.37 13.99 17.95
C PRO A 53 -13.29 13.68 16.91
N PHE A 54 -12.49 14.68 16.53
CA PHE A 54 -11.44 14.50 15.51
C PHE A 54 -10.43 13.41 15.89
N THR A 55 -10.23 13.16 17.18
CA THR A 55 -9.37 12.09 17.71
C THR A 55 -9.87 10.69 17.36
N ASP A 56 -11.16 10.52 17.06
CA ASP A 56 -11.71 9.22 16.62
C ASP A 56 -11.23 8.85 15.21
N ALA A 57 -10.85 9.84 14.39
CA ALA A 57 -10.57 9.62 12.98
C ALA A 57 -9.44 8.60 12.78
N VAL A 58 -8.34 8.66 13.56
CA VAL A 58 -7.25 7.67 13.48
C VAL A 58 -7.72 6.25 13.75
N HIS A 59 -8.71 6.10 14.64
CA HIS A 59 -9.24 4.80 15.03
C HIS A 59 -10.31 4.29 14.07
N LEU A 60 -10.89 5.14 13.24
CA LEU A 60 -11.85 4.71 12.23
C LEU A 60 -11.13 4.43 10.90
N THR A 61 -10.35 5.40 10.41
CA THR A 61 -9.72 5.31 9.08
C THR A 61 -8.72 4.17 8.96
N CYS A 62 -8.01 3.78 10.02
CA CYS A 62 -7.08 2.64 9.93
C CYS A 62 -7.78 1.28 9.80
N ARG A 63 -9.11 1.24 9.82
CA ARG A 63 -9.94 0.07 9.48
C ARG A 63 -10.42 0.10 8.02
N ILE A 64 -10.07 1.13 7.25
CA ILE A 64 -10.36 1.17 5.80
C ILE A 64 -9.62 0.03 5.09
N CYS A 65 -8.36 -0.23 5.42
CA CYS A 65 -7.64 -1.36 4.86
C CYS A 65 -6.67 -1.94 5.89
N GLY A 66 -6.62 -3.27 5.98
CA GLY A 66 -5.71 -3.96 6.89
C GLY A 66 -4.25 -3.95 6.43
N ILE A 67 -4.00 -3.71 5.14
CA ILE A 67 -2.64 -3.69 4.57
C ILE A 67 -1.99 -2.32 4.76
N CYS A 68 -2.72 -1.22 4.52
CA CYS A 68 -2.24 0.17 4.59
C CYS A 68 -2.78 0.97 5.80
N SER A 69 -3.04 0.28 6.91
CA SER A 69 -3.62 0.87 8.12
C SER A 69 -2.77 1.98 8.76
N ALA A 70 -1.44 1.91 8.69
CA ALA A 70 -0.53 2.94 9.15
C ALA A 70 -0.55 4.16 8.24
N GLY A 71 -0.65 3.98 6.92
CA GLY A 71 -0.89 5.05 5.95
C GLY A 71 -2.14 5.86 6.30
N HIS A 72 -3.28 5.20 6.50
CA HIS A 72 -4.52 5.86 6.93
C HIS A 72 -4.38 6.58 8.28
N THR A 73 -3.66 5.96 9.24
CA THR A 73 -3.41 6.56 10.56
C THR A 73 -2.59 7.84 10.43
N CYS A 74 -1.46 7.78 9.71
CA CYS A 74 -0.58 8.92 9.47
C CYS A 74 -1.32 10.03 8.72
N ALA A 75 -2.06 9.72 7.65
CA ALA A 75 -2.84 10.69 6.90
C ALA A 75 -3.86 11.41 7.80
N SER A 76 -4.59 10.67 8.64
CA SER A 76 -5.56 11.25 9.57
C SER A 76 -4.89 12.17 10.59
N ILE A 77 -3.76 11.73 11.16
CA ILE A 77 -3.00 12.54 12.13
C ILE A 77 -2.50 13.83 11.49
N ARG A 78 -1.97 13.76 10.27
CA ARG A 78 -1.48 14.93 9.55
C ARG A 78 -2.61 15.91 9.25
N ALA A 79 -3.78 15.42 8.84
CA ALA A 79 -4.96 16.26 8.66
C ALA A 79 -5.34 17.00 9.96
N MET A 80 -5.30 16.31 11.11
CA MET A 80 -5.55 16.94 12.42
C MET A 80 -4.47 17.96 12.79
N GLU A 81 -3.20 17.64 12.59
CA GLU A 81 -2.08 18.53 12.91
C GLU A 81 -2.11 19.79 12.04
N ASN A 82 -2.41 19.64 10.75
CA ASN A 82 -2.59 20.78 9.83
C ASN A 82 -3.78 21.65 10.28
N ALA A 83 -4.92 21.04 10.62
CA ALA A 83 -6.11 21.78 11.09
C ALA A 83 -5.88 22.51 12.42
N LEU A 84 -5.04 21.97 13.30
CA LEU A 84 -4.72 22.54 14.61
C LEU A 84 -3.46 23.45 14.58
N GLY A 85 -2.76 23.55 13.46
CA GLY A 85 -1.50 24.28 13.35
C GLY A 85 -0.35 23.68 14.17
N LEU A 86 -0.39 22.37 14.45
CA LEU A 86 0.61 21.69 15.27
C LEU A 86 1.88 21.39 14.48
N GLN A 87 3.02 21.70 15.06
CA GLN A 87 4.33 21.29 14.56
C GLN A 87 4.89 20.19 15.46
N VAL A 88 5.33 19.09 14.86
CA VAL A 88 5.88 17.94 15.58
C VAL A 88 7.40 17.95 15.57
N SER A 89 8.01 17.28 16.56
CA SER A 89 9.45 17.12 16.62
C SER A 89 10.01 16.32 15.45
N GLU A 90 11.30 16.51 15.15
CA GLU A 90 12.02 15.68 14.17
C GLU A 90 11.95 14.20 14.54
N GLN A 91 12.11 13.86 15.82
CA GLN A 91 11.96 12.49 16.33
C GLN A 91 10.61 11.88 15.95
N THR A 92 9.51 12.63 16.14
CA THR A 92 8.17 12.19 15.78
C THR A 92 8.07 11.92 14.27
N THR A 93 8.61 12.83 13.47
CA THR A 93 8.64 12.69 12.00
C THR A 93 9.41 11.44 11.57
N LEU A 94 10.59 11.20 12.14
CA LEU A 94 11.43 10.03 11.84
C LEU A 94 10.77 8.72 12.26
N LEU A 95 10.12 8.67 13.42
CA LEU A 95 9.40 7.48 13.87
C LEU A 95 8.19 7.17 12.96
N ARG A 96 7.43 8.19 12.53
CA ARG A 96 6.34 8.02 11.57
C ARG A 96 6.85 7.54 10.22
N ARG A 97 7.99 8.06 9.75
CA ARG A 97 8.65 7.57 8.53
C ARG A 97 9.07 6.11 8.68
N LEU A 98 9.66 5.72 9.80
CA LEU A 98 10.03 4.34 10.07
C LEU A 98 8.81 3.40 10.06
N MET A 99 7.70 3.82 10.69
CA MET A 99 6.42 3.09 10.64
C MET A 99 5.95 2.89 9.19
N LEU A 100 5.91 3.97 8.39
CA LEU A 100 5.50 3.89 6.99
C LEU A 100 6.45 2.98 6.20
N HIS A 101 7.77 3.10 6.36
CA HIS A 101 8.70 2.18 5.69
C HIS A 101 8.44 0.71 6.05
N GLY A 102 8.13 0.40 7.31
CA GLY A 102 7.71 -0.95 7.73
C GLY A 102 6.45 -1.42 6.98
N GLU A 103 5.43 -0.57 6.89
CA GLU A 103 4.21 -0.88 6.14
C GLU A 103 4.44 -1.05 4.64
N TYR A 104 5.25 -0.19 4.03
CA TYR A 104 5.59 -0.30 2.61
C TYR A 104 6.30 -1.61 2.30
N LEU A 105 7.31 -1.97 3.12
CA LEU A 105 8.00 -3.24 2.95
C LEU A 105 7.03 -4.43 3.11
N GLN A 106 6.20 -4.44 4.16
CA GLN A 106 5.26 -5.55 4.37
C GLN A 106 4.23 -5.68 3.24
N SER A 107 3.75 -4.54 2.71
CA SER A 107 2.82 -4.45 1.60
C SER A 107 3.45 -4.90 0.28
N HIS A 108 4.66 -4.43 -0.03
CA HIS A 108 5.37 -4.83 -1.24
C HIS A 108 5.73 -6.32 -1.22
N TYR A 109 6.25 -6.84 -0.11
CA TYR A 109 6.54 -8.27 -0.01
C TYR A 109 5.27 -9.11 -0.14
N LEU A 110 4.15 -8.67 0.46
CA LEU A 110 2.86 -9.33 0.29
C LEU A 110 2.46 -9.38 -1.19
N HIS A 111 2.43 -8.21 -1.84
CA HIS A 111 1.98 -8.10 -3.23
C HIS A 111 2.89 -8.88 -4.18
N VAL A 112 4.18 -8.60 -4.18
CA VAL A 112 5.15 -9.20 -5.10
C VAL A 112 5.23 -10.71 -4.91
N LEU A 113 5.42 -11.20 -3.68
CA LEU A 113 5.80 -12.60 -3.45
C LEU A 113 4.60 -13.53 -3.28
N PHE A 114 3.45 -13.03 -2.83
CA PHE A 114 2.29 -13.87 -2.51
C PHE A 114 1.11 -13.67 -3.46
N LEU A 115 0.94 -12.47 -4.01
CA LEU A 115 -0.20 -12.15 -4.88
C LEU A 115 0.18 -12.27 -6.35
N ALA A 116 1.21 -11.54 -6.78
CA ALA A 116 1.57 -11.40 -8.19
C ALA A 116 2.46 -12.54 -8.71
N ALA A 117 3.52 -12.93 -7.98
CA ALA A 117 4.44 -13.98 -8.43
C ALA A 117 3.79 -15.29 -8.89
N PRO A 118 2.71 -15.82 -8.26
CA PRO A 118 2.04 -17.03 -8.73
C PRO A 118 1.56 -16.95 -10.19
N ASP A 119 1.06 -15.79 -10.66
CA ASP A 119 0.61 -15.63 -12.06
C ASP A 119 1.76 -15.83 -13.04
N PHE A 120 2.86 -15.14 -12.81
CA PHE A 120 4.03 -15.15 -13.70
C PHE A 120 4.80 -16.48 -13.65
N LEU A 121 4.67 -17.22 -12.55
CA LEU A 121 5.25 -18.55 -12.41
C LEU A 121 4.30 -19.67 -12.88
N GLY A 122 3.09 -19.33 -13.33
CA GLY A 122 2.11 -20.29 -13.82
C GLY A 122 1.58 -21.24 -12.73
N VAL A 123 1.51 -20.77 -11.49
CA VAL A 123 0.99 -21.54 -10.35
C VAL A 123 -0.23 -20.85 -9.74
N GLY A 124 -1.23 -21.62 -9.29
CA GLY A 124 -2.50 -21.05 -8.81
C GLY A 124 -2.41 -20.25 -7.51
N SER A 125 -1.34 -20.43 -6.71
CA SER A 125 -1.09 -19.67 -5.49
C SER A 125 0.37 -19.83 -5.03
N VAL A 126 0.73 -19.19 -3.92
CA VAL A 126 2.02 -19.40 -3.25
C VAL A 126 2.17 -20.80 -2.62
N ILE A 127 1.07 -21.53 -2.38
CA ILE A 127 1.11 -22.78 -1.60
C ILE A 127 1.97 -23.87 -2.28
N PRO A 128 1.84 -24.15 -3.59
CA PRO A 128 2.74 -25.07 -4.29
C PRO A 128 4.22 -24.66 -4.26
N LEU A 129 4.50 -23.35 -4.14
CA LEU A 129 5.87 -22.84 -4.05
C LEU A 129 6.51 -23.19 -2.69
N ALA A 130 5.73 -23.45 -1.65
CA ALA A 130 6.25 -23.86 -0.36
C ALA A 130 6.89 -25.26 -0.41
N THR A 131 6.45 -26.13 -1.34
CA THR A 131 7.03 -27.46 -1.54
C THR A 131 8.16 -27.43 -2.56
N THR A 132 8.01 -26.69 -3.65
CA THR A 132 8.98 -26.68 -4.76
C THR A 132 10.16 -25.73 -4.52
N HIS A 133 9.92 -24.60 -3.83
CA HIS A 133 10.89 -23.55 -3.56
C HIS A 133 10.85 -23.11 -2.09
N PRO A 134 11.02 -24.04 -1.12
CA PRO A 134 10.79 -23.78 0.30
C PRO A 134 11.65 -22.65 0.86
N ASP A 135 12.89 -22.49 0.38
CA ASP A 135 13.80 -21.48 0.89
C ASP A 135 13.39 -20.06 0.46
N VAL A 136 12.84 -19.91 -0.75
CA VAL A 136 12.30 -18.63 -1.24
C VAL A 136 11.05 -18.25 -0.45
N VAL A 137 10.14 -19.20 -0.20
CA VAL A 137 8.94 -18.93 0.61
C VAL A 137 9.30 -18.59 2.06
N LYS A 138 10.27 -19.29 2.66
CA LYS A 138 10.78 -18.95 4.00
C LYS A 138 11.40 -17.56 4.02
N MET A 139 12.17 -17.19 3.00
CA MET A 139 12.72 -15.84 2.84
C MET A 139 11.62 -14.79 2.79
N ALA A 140 10.60 -14.98 1.95
CA ALA A 140 9.44 -14.09 1.84
C ALA A 140 8.74 -13.89 3.20
N LEU A 141 8.53 -14.97 3.95
CA LEU A 141 7.93 -14.93 5.28
C LEU A 141 8.82 -14.22 6.32
N ARG A 142 10.15 -14.40 6.27
CA ARG A 142 11.09 -13.68 7.13
C ARG A 142 11.07 -12.18 6.87
N LEU A 143 11.18 -11.77 5.60
CA LEU A 143 11.13 -10.38 5.18
C LEU A 143 9.81 -9.72 5.63
N LYS A 144 8.68 -10.38 5.34
CA LYS A 144 7.36 -9.89 5.76
C LYS A 144 7.23 -9.78 7.28
N ARG A 145 7.74 -10.75 8.04
CA ARG A 145 7.74 -10.72 9.51
C ARG A 145 8.55 -9.53 10.02
N MET A 146 9.78 -9.36 9.56
CA MET A 146 10.66 -8.24 9.95
C MET A 146 9.95 -6.89 9.72
N SER A 147 9.35 -6.68 8.55
CA SER A 147 8.61 -5.46 8.24
C SER A 147 7.40 -5.22 9.16
N ASN A 148 6.64 -6.28 9.46
CA ASN A 148 5.53 -6.21 10.40
C ASN A 148 6.00 -5.93 11.83
N ASP A 149 7.15 -6.46 12.25
CA ASP A 149 7.70 -6.26 13.59
C ASP A 149 8.16 -4.80 13.78
N ILE A 150 8.62 -4.12 12.73
CA ILE A 150 8.85 -2.65 12.74
C ILE A 150 7.54 -1.93 13.06
N CYS A 151 6.45 -2.26 12.36
CA CYS A 151 5.13 -1.69 12.61
C CYS A 151 4.66 -1.96 14.05
N HIS A 152 4.89 -3.16 14.57
CA HIS A 152 4.55 -3.49 15.95
C HIS A 152 5.35 -2.66 16.97
N THR A 153 6.66 -2.54 16.80
CA THR A 153 7.51 -1.79 17.73
C THR A 153 7.15 -0.31 17.75
N VAL A 154 6.93 0.30 16.58
CA VAL A 154 6.62 1.74 16.49
C VAL A 154 5.14 2.02 16.78
N GLY A 155 4.24 1.23 16.19
CA GLY A 155 2.78 1.40 16.20
C GLY A 155 2.04 0.75 17.36
N GLY A 156 2.72 -0.11 18.13
CA GLY A 156 2.16 -0.92 19.21
C GLY A 156 1.40 -2.17 18.76
N ARG A 157 1.13 -2.32 17.46
CA ARG A 157 0.46 -3.46 16.82
C ARG A 157 1.00 -3.63 15.40
N HIS A 158 1.03 -4.87 14.89
CA HIS A 158 1.45 -5.15 13.52
C HIS A 158 0.53 -4.47 12.47
N ILE A 159 -0.77 -4.39 12.78
CA ILE A 159 -1.82 -3.81 11.95
C ILE A 159 -2.70 -2.93 12.84
N MET A 160 -3.30 -1.86 12.28
CA MET A 160 -4.13 -0.89 13.01
C MET A 160 -3.39 -0.29 14.21
N PRO A 161 -2.35 0.52 13.97
CA PRO A 161 -1.52 1.06 15.04
C PRO A 161 -2.32 1.90 16.04
N ILE A 162 -1.86 1.91 17.28
CA ILE A 162 -2.53 2.55 18.42
C ILE A 162 -1.65 3.56 19.15
N SER A 163 -0.34 3.57 18.87
CA SER A 163 0.60 4.45 19.56
C SER A 163 0.69 5.85 18.94
N LEU A 164 0.46 5.99 17.63
CA LEU A 164 0.52 7.28 16.95
C LEU A 164 -0.66 8.18 17.35
N ARG A 165 -0.40 9.47 17.61
CA ARG A 165 -1.43 10.49 17.86
C ARG A 165 -1.04 11.84 17.25
N ALA A 166 -2.00 12.75 17.11
CA ALA A 166 -1.70 14.15 16.84
C ALA A 166 -0.74 14.71 17.90
N GLY A 167 0.32 15.38 17.44
CA GLY A 167 1.39 15.91 18.27
C GLY A 167 2.50 14.92 18.63
N GLY A 168 2.36 13.62 18.36
CA GLY A 168 3.42 12.65 18.68
C GLY A 168 2.96 11.19 18.82
N PHE A 169 3.30 10.59 19.96
CA PHE A 169 3.03 9.19 20.28
C PHE A 169 2.57 9.06 21.74
N THR A 170 1.73 8.07 22.03
CA THR A 170 1.40 7.69 23.42
C THR A 170 2.56 7.03 24.13
N ARG A 171 3.38 6.31 23.36
CA ARG A 171 4.56 5.61 23.84
C ARG A 171 5.62 5.65 22.74
N ILE A 172 6.79 6.15 23.11
CA ILE A 172 7.98 6.12 22.25
C ILE A 172 8.60 4.72 22.36
N PRO A 173 8.97 4.07 21.23
CA PRO A 173 9.67 2.79 21.27
C PRO A 173 11.04 2.94 21.96
N PRO A 174 11.47 1.95 22.75
CA PRO A 174 12.76 2.02 23.42
C PRO A 174 13.90 1.85 22.39
N ALA A 175 15.04 2.48 22.68
CA ALA A 175 16.15 2.60 21.72
C ALA A 175 16.78 1.25 21.35
N ASP A 176 16.84 0.30 22.29
CA ASP A 176 17.31 -1.06 22.09
C ASP A 176 16.45 -1.84 21.09
N ALA A 177 15.12 -1.67 21.14
CA ALA A 177 14.22 -2.26 20.16
C ALA A 177 14.44 -1.69 18.75
N LEU A 178 14.70 -0.38 18.64
CA LEU A 178 15.04 0.25 17.36
C LEU A 178 16.41 -0.22 16.83
N ALA A 179 17.40 -0.39 17.73
CA ALA A 179 18.72 -0.92 17.38
C ALA A 179 18.63 -2.36 16.85
N LYS A 180 17.78 -3.21 17.46
CA LYS A 180 17.51 -4.57 16.97
C LYS A 180 16.96 -4.57 15.55
N HIS A 181 16.00 -3.71 15.23
CA HIS A 181 15.46 -3.57 13.87
C HIS A 181 16.53 -3.14 12.86
N ARG A 182 17.44 -2.25 13.25
CA ARG A 182 18.58 -1.86 12.41
C ARG A 182 19.48 -3.06 12.09
N GLU A 183 19.78 -3.89 13.08
CA GLU A 183 20.59 -5.10 12.89
C GLU A 183 19.88 -6.12 11.99
N GLU A 184 18.58 -6.34 12.21
CA GLU A 184 17.75 -7.25 11.40
C GLU A 184 17.64 -6.79 9.94
N LEU A 185 17.44 -5.49 9.70
CA LEU A 185 17.44 -4.90 8.36
C LEU A 185 18.80 -5.09 7.66
N ALA A 186 19.90 -4.81 8.37
CA ALA A 186 21.25 -5.00 7.83
C ALA A 186 21.54 -6.47 7.49
N ALA A 187 21.10 -7.41 8.34
CA ALA A 187 21.23 -8.85 8.10
C ALA A 187 20.35 -9.34 6.94
N SER A 188 19.25 -8.63 6.64
CA SER A 188 18.28 -9.01 5.61
C SER A 188 18.61 -8.45 4.23
N VAL A 189 19.63 -7.58 4.07
CA VAL A 189 19.97 -6.94 2.78
C VAL A 189 20.10 -7.95 1.65
N LYS A 190 20.77 -9.08 1.88
CA LYS A 190 20.91 -10.13 0.87
C LYS A 190 19.58 -10.74 0.46
N ASP A 191 18.68 -10.98 1.42
CA ASP A 191 17.33 -11.48 1.13
C ASP A 191 16.51 -10.44 0.33
N ILE A 192 16.70 -9.15 0.62
CA ILE A 192 16.08 -8.04 -0.12
C ILE A 192 16.59 -7.97 -1.56
N GLU A 193 17.90 -8.10 -1.77
CA GLU A 193 18.51 -8.13 -3.10
C GLU A 193 18.00 -9.33 -3.92
N VAL A 194 17.89 -10.51 -3.31
CA VAL A 194 17.30 -11.69 -3.96
C VAL A 194 15.84 -11.43 -4.32
N CYS A 195 15.06 -10.81 -3.44
CA CYS A 195 13.67 -10.44 -3.74
C CYS A 195 13.58 -9.47 -4.93
N ALA A 196 14.47 -8.47 -5.00
CA ALA A 196 14.50 -7.51 -6.11
C ALA A 196 14.92 -8.16 -7.44
N ASP A 197 15.90 -9.06 -7.41
CA ASP A 197 16.34 -9.83 -8.58
C ASP A 197 15.26 -10.81 -9.07
N LEU A 198 14.55 -11.48 -8.15
CA LEU A 198 13.38 -12.28 -8.52
C LEU A 198 12.30 -11.44 -9.17
N ALA A 199 11.98 -10.28 -8.57
CA ALA A 199 10.97 -9.38 -9.12
C ALA A 199 11.34 -8.90 -10.54
N SER A 200 12.59 -8.51 -10.77
CA SER A 200 13.03 -8.03 -12.09
C SER A 200 12.97 -9.09 -13.19
N LYS A 201 13.07 -10.38 -12.82
CA LYS A 201 13.00 -11.52 -13.75
C LYS A 201 11.58 -12.03 -13.98
N ILE A 202 10.75 -11.98 -12.94
CA ILE A 202 9.39 -12.53 -12.94
C ILE A 202 8.41 -11.54 -13.57
N PHE A 203 8.50 -10.26 -13.21
CA PHE A 203 7.60 -9.22 -13.71
C PHE A 203 8.07 -8.70 -15.06
N ILE A 204 7.88 -9.53 -16.08
CA ILE A 204 8.04 -9.13 -17.47
C ILE A 204 6.83 -8.27 -17.84
N ASN A 205 7.10 -7.01 -18.22
CA ASN A 205 6.10 -6.01 -18.57
C ASN A 205 5.17 -6.55 -19.68
N PRO A 206 3.88 -6.84 -19.41
CA PRO A 206 2.95 -7.01 -20.52
C PRO A 206 2.94 -5.67 -21.29
N ALA A 207 3.11 -5.73 -22.61
CA ALA A 207 3.22 -4.54 -23.46
C ALA A 207 1.87 -3.77 -23.51
N LEU A 208 1.57 -3.04 -22.45
CA LEU A 208 0.50 -2.04 -22.39
C LEU A 208 1.17 -0.68 -22.22
N GLU A 209 1.49 -0.05 -23.35
CA GLU A 209 1.93 1.34 -23.36
C GLU A 209 0.72 2.23 -23.60
N ARG A 210 0.46 3.13 -22.64
CA ARG A 210 -0.56 4.15 -22.76
C ARG A 210 0.02 5.46 -22.25
N GLU A 211 -0.21 6.53 -23.00
CA GLU A 211 0.07 7.87 -22.50
C GLU A 211 -0.84 8.14 -21.28
N MET A 212 -0.22 8.42 -20.14
CA MET A 212 -0.93 8.72 -18.90
C MET A 212 -0.13 9.73 -18.07
N GLU A 213 -0.85 10.53 -17.30
CA GLU A 213 -0.28 11.40 -16.29
C GLU A 213 0.04 10.58 -15.04
N PHE A 214 1.29 10.64 -14.58
CA PHE A 214 1.70 10.04 -13.31
C PHE A 214 1.71 11.12 -12.24
N VAL A 215 1.02 10.86 -11.13
CA VAL A 215 0.97 11.76 -9.98
C VAL A 215 1.61 11.09 -8.78
N ALA A 216 2.51 11.80 -8.10
CA ALA A 216 3.19 11.32 -6.90
C ALA A 216 3.46 12.47 -5.92
N VAL A 217 3.70 12.12 -4.66
CA VAL A 217 4.26 13.07 -3.70
C VAL A 217 5.76 13.23 -4.00
N THR A 218 6.31 14.43 -3.81
CA THR A 218 7.71 14.78 -4.03
C THR A 218 8.24 15.58 -2.84
N ASP A 219 9.43 15.23 -2.37
CA ASP A 219 10.16 15.96 -1.32
C ASP A 219 11.66 15.75 -1.54
N PRO A 220 12.39 16.74 -2.11
CA PRO A 220 13.78 16.59 -2.52
C PRO A 220 14.68 16.00 -1.43
N GLY A 221 15.48 15.01 -1.79
CA GLY A 221 16.41 14.35 -0.87
C GLY A 221 15.77 13.29 0.04
N THR A 222 14.47 13.02 -0.11
CA THR A 222 13.80 11.95 0.62
C THR A 222 12.98 11.05 -0.31
N TYR A 223 12.55 9.89 0.21
CA TYR A 223 11.47 9.14 -0.39
C TYR A 223 10.15 9.60 0.27
N PRO A 224 9.29 10.34 -0.48
CA PRO A 224 8.23 11.16 0.10
C PRO A 224 6.97 10.33 0.39
N PHE A 225 6.90 9.77 1.59
CA PHE A 225 5.73 8.99 2.03
C PHE A 225 4.84 9.72 3.04
N LEU A 226 5.45 10.61 3.84
CA LEU A 226 4.74 11.24 4.94
C LEU A 226 4.18 12.59 4.52
N LYS A 227 4.99 13.44 3.88
CA LYS A 227 4.68 14.82 3.47
C LYS A 227 5.47 15.19 2.22
N GLY A 228 5.03 16.24 1.53
CA GLY A 228 5.72 16.79 0.37
C GLY A 228 4.77 17.61 -0.49
N LYS A 229 5.18 17.92 -1.72
CA LYS A 229 4.31 18.50 -2.74
C LYS A 229 3.76 17.40 -3.63
N VAL A 230 2.55 17.57 -4.15
CA VAL A 230 1.99 16.64 -5.15
C VAL A 230 2.45 17.13 -6.52
N ALA A 231 3.12 16.26 -7.27
CA ALA A 231 3.67 16.56 -8.58
C ALA A 231 3.14 15.59 -9.63
N SER A 232 2.98 16.11 -10.84
CA SER A 232 2.56 15.39 -12.04
C SER A 232 3.73 15.26 -13.03
N SER A 233 3.76 14.15 -13.78
CA SER A 233 4.68 13.97 -14.92
C SER A 233 4.48 14.97 -16.05
N TYR A 234 3.36 15.70 -16.07
CA TYR A 234 3.10 16.80 -16.99
C TYR A 234 3.58 18.17 -16.47
N GLY A 235 4.29 18.18 -15.33
CA GLY A 235 5.02 19.34 -14.82
C GLY A 235 4.24 20.23 -13.84
N LYS A 236 2.98 19.89 -13.53
CA LYS A 236 2.22 20.59 -12.48
C LYS A 236 2.66 20.12 -11.09
N VAL A 237 2.86 21.08 -10.18
CA VAL A 237 3.22 20.84 -8.78
C VAL A 237 2.34 21.71 -7.89
N VAL A 238 1.69 21.11 -6.90
CA VAL A 238 0.81 21.80 -5.95
C VAL A 238 1.20 21.44 -4.53
N ASP A 239 0.85 22.31 -3.57
CA ASP A 239 1.01 21.97 -2.16
C ASP A 239 0.01 20.87 -1.77
N GLU A 240 0.35 20.04 -0.78
CA GLU A 240 -0.44 18.85 -0.43
C GLU A 240 -1.90 19.13 -0.05
N MET A 241 -2.21 20.35 0.41
CA MET A 241 -3.57 20.75 0.77
C MET A 241 -4.41 21.10 -0.47
N ASP A 242 -3.77 21.36 -1.60
CA ASP A 242 -4.37 21.73 -2.87
C ASP A 242 -4.36 20.54 -3.86
N TRP A 243 -4.26 19.31 -3.36
CA TRP A 243 -4.15 18.10 -4.18
C TRP A 243 -5.33 17.89 -5.14
N LEU A 244 -6.52 18.43 -4.82
CA LEU A 244 -7.71 18.42 -5.69
C LEU A 244 -7.53 19.24 -6.97
N ASP A 245 -6.53 20.11 -7.04
CA ASP A 245 -6.18 20.79 -8.28
C ASP A 245 -5.53 19.82 -9.28
N LEU A 246 -5.04 18.66 -8.82
CA LEU A 246 -4.40 17.62 -9.65
C LEU A 246 -5.25 16.37 -9.82
N VAL A 247 -6.15 16.08 -8.89
CA VAL A 247 -6.94 14.84 -8.87
C VAL A 247 -8.42 15.15 -8.89
N HIS A 248 -9.15 14.54 -9.82
CA HIS A 248 -10.60 14.64 -9.93
C HIS A 248 -11.24 13.36 -9.40
N GLU A 249 -12.07 13.48 -8.37
CA GLU A 249 -12.95 12.41 -7.92
C GLU A 249 -14.23 12.45 -8.78
N HIS A 250 -14.67 11.29 -9.30
CA HIS A 250 -15.85 11.13 -10.16
C HIS A 250 -16.94 10.36 -9.44
#